data_AF-A0A4P5XYI2-F1
#
_entry.id   AF-A0A4P5XYI2-F1
#
_cell.length_a   1.000
_cell.length_b   1.000
_cell.length_c   1.000
_cell.angle_alpha   90.00
_cell.angle_beta   90.00
_cell.angle_gamma   90.00
#
_symmetry.space_group_name_H-M   'P 1'
#
loop_
_entity.id
_entity.type
_entity.pdbx_description
1 polymer ?
#
loop_
_entity_poly.entity_id
_entity_poly.type
_entity_poly.pdbx_seq_one_letter_code
_entity_poly.pdbx_strand_id
1 'polypeptide(L)'
;MKSTNPNKPACNNIDTKSEPAKRFYHYTCLLWLPSIMREGIKNGEIPVDPAIPYQQSKLATNLSTNGNREDQLRIWAVGCFDKTRIRLTVDVQERELINYRQLRERFSIRAKWAKLLAPIQERKHWFYAFGGVPTEKISGVELWNEGRYAPIAGADLDKLIAAIEAERNRALHIEVAKSGRFSGYRTVQLHNGISSSWLLDGSSW
;
A
#
# COMPACT_ATOMS: atom_id res chain seq x y z
N MET A 1 24.43 1.31 -63.33
CA MET A 1 23.79 0.74 -62.13
C MET A 1 24.76 0.90 -60.96
N LYS A 2 24.49 1.83 -60.04
CA LYS A 2 25.37 2.14 -58.90
C LYS A 2 24.88 1.37 -57.66
N SER A 3 25.75 0.53 -57.12
CA SER A 3 25.55 -0.31 -55.94
C SER A 3 25.27 0.55 -54.70
N THR A 4 24.16 0.29 -54.03
CA THR A 4 23.78 0.91 -52.77
C THR A 4 24.49 0.23 -51.59
N ASN A 5 25.05 1.06 -50.71
CA ASN A 5 25.75 0.65 -49.49
C ASN A 5 24.72 0.26 -48.41
N PRO A 6 24.81 -0.91 -47.76
CA PRO A 6 23.88 -1.28 -46.70
C PRO A 6 24.34 -0.64 -45.38
N ASN A 7 23.55 0.33 -44.90
CA ASN A 7 23.70 0.88 -43.55
C ASN A 7 23.49 -0.21 -42.51
N LYS A 8 24.55 -0.55 -41.79
CA LYS A 8 24.54 -1.44 -40.63
C LYS A 8 23.93 -0.66 -39.46
N PRO A 9 22.84 -1.12 -38.82
CA PRO A 9 22.31 -0.43 -37.65
C PRO A 9 23.32 -0.53 -36.50
N ALA A 10 23.69 0.63 -35.95
CA ALA A 10 24.50 0.70 -34.74
C ALA A 10 23.68 0.09 -33.58
N CYS A 11 24.08 -1.10 -33.12
CA CYS A 11 23.66 -1.64 -31.84
C CYS A 11 24.25 -0.76 -30.74
N ASN A 12 23.54 0.30 -30.38
CA ASN A 12 23.83 1.07 -29.18
C ASN A 12 23.44 0.20 -27.98
N ASN A 13 24.42 -0.52 -27.42
CA ASN A 13 24.33 -1.05 -26.06
C ASN A 13 24.29 0.15 -25.11
N ILE A 14 23.09 0.63 -24.82
CA ILE A 14 22.87 1.58 -23.74
C ILE A 14 23.08 0.78 -22.46
N ASP A 15 24.29 0.90 -21.90
CA ASP A 15 24.61 0.52 -20.53
C ASP A 15 23.70 1.33 -19.60
N THR A 16 22.50 0.82 -19.36
CA THR A 16 21.58 1.38 -18.39
C THR A 16 22.10 1.01 -17.01
N LYS A 17 23.03 1.82 -16.49
CA LYS A 17 23.38 1.78 -15.07
C LYS A 17 22.07 1.82 -14.29
N SER A 18 21.73 0.71 -13.63
CA SER A 18 20.50 0.62 -12.86
C SER A 18 20.57 1.63 -11.74
N GLU A 19 19.56 2.49 -11.66
CA GLU A 19 19.42 3.42 -10.55
C GLU A 19 19.32 2.61 -9.24
N PRO A 20 20.01 3.02 -8.16
CA PRO A 20 19.93 2.31 -6.90
C PRO A 20 18.50 2.38 -6.33
N ALA A 21 18.05 1.29 -5.73
CA ALA A 21 16.79 1.27 -5.01
C ALA A 21 16.83 2.25 -3.83
N LYS A 22 15.70 2.92 -3.56
CA LYS A 22 15.51 3.78 -2.40
C LYS A 22 14.54 3.11 -1.43
N ARG A 23 14.74 3.41 -0.15
CA ARG A 23 13.90 2.90 0.94
C ARG A 23 12.64 3.72 1.11
N PHE A 24 11.50 3.04 1.17
CA PHE A 24 10.21 3.60 1.53
C PHE A 24 9.52 2.72 2.57
N TYR A 25 8.47 3.27 3.17
CA TYR A 25 7.64 2.62 4.17
C TYR A 25 6.20 2.52 3.68
N HIS A 26 5.58 1.37 3.94
CA HIS A 26 4.14 1.16 3.77
C HIS A 26 3.52 0.78 5.11
N TYR A 27 2.44 1.45 5.48
CA TYR A 27 1.70 1.17 6.71
C TYR A 27 0.43 0.39 6.38
N THR A 28 0.23 -0.71 7.09
CA THR A 28 -0.96 -1.56 6.94
C THR A 28 -1.42 -2.12 8.29
N CYS A 29 -2.64 -2.67 8.32
CA CYS A 29 -3.14 -3.37 9.50
C CYS A 29 -2.79 -4.86 9.47
N LEU A 30 -2.86 -5.51 10.64
CA LEU A 30 -2.56 -6.94 10.80
C LEU A 30 -3.34 -7.83 9.84
N LEU A 31 -4.63 -7.51 9.65
CA LEU A 31 -5.56 -8.28 8.82
C LEU A 31 -5.01 -8.59 7.41
N TRP A 32 -4.29 -7.65 6.81
CA TRP A 32 -3.82 -7.75 5.43
C TRP A 32 -2.43 -8.35 5.28
N LEU A 33 -1.68 -8.51 6.38
CA LEU A 33 -0.29 -8.99 6.34
C LEU A 33 -0.14 -10.35 5.62
N PRO A 34 -0.96 -11.39 5.88
CA PRO A 34 -0.83 -12.68 5.18
C PRO A 34 -0.97 -12.56 3.66
N SER A 35 -1.94 -11.76 3.20
CA SER A 35 -2.15 -11.53 1.76
C SER A 35 -0.99 -10.76 1.14
N ILE A 36 -0.46 -9.75 1.85
CA ILE A 36 0.68 -8.97 1.38
C ILE A 36 1.94 -9.84 1.27
N MET A 37 2.20 -10.72 2.24
CA MET A 37 3.38 -11.59 2.18
C MET A 37 3.30 -12.63 1.07
N ARG A 38 2.10 -13.11 0.70
CA ARG A 38 1.91 -13.99 -0.45
C ARG A 38 2.01 -13.29 -1.81
N GLU A 39 1.47 -12.07 -1.90
CA GLU A 39 1.12 -11.47 -3.19
C GLU A 39 1.81 -10.13 -3.48
N GLY A 40 2.51 -9.58 -2.50
CA GLY A 40 2.97 -8.20 -2.50
C GLY A 40 1.90 -7.20 -2.05
N ILE A 41 2.30 -5.93 -1.97
CA ILE A 41 1.41 -4.83 -1.62
C ILE A 41 0.62 -4.41 -2.86
N LYS A 42 -0.65 -4.83 -2.91
CA LYS A 42 -1.57 -4.48 -4.00
C LYS A 42 -2.58 -3.44 -3.55
N ASN A 43 -2.96 -2.57 -4.48
CA ASN A 43 -4.23 -1.84 -4.45
C ASN A 43 -4.48 -0.95 -3.21
N GLY A 44 -3.71 0.14 -3.05
CA GLY A 44 -4.15 1.26 -2.22
C GLY A 44 -5.12 2.17 -2.99
N GLU A 45 -6.17 2.68 -2.34
CA GLU A 45 -7.10 3.61 -3.00
C GLU A 45 -6.47 4.99 -3.18
N ILE A 46 -6.60 5.56 -4.39
CA ILE A 46 -6.35 6.99 -4.59
C ILE A 46 -7.70 7.71 -4.57
N PRO A 47 -7.99 8.56 -3.57
CA PRO A 47 -9.18 9.40 -3.57
C PRO A 47 -9.04 10.51 -4.63
N VAL A 48 -9.48 10.21 -5.84
CA VAL A 48 -9.53 11.13 -6.99
C VAL A 48 -10.83 11.92 -7.03
N ASP A 49 -11.98 11.26 -6.86
CA ASP A 49 -13.30 11.87 -6.70
C ASP A 49 -14.25 10.88 -6.01
N PRO A 50 -14.94 11.26 -4.93
CA PRO A 50 -15.95 10.42 -4.29
C PRO A 50 -17.08 10.01 -5.24
N ALA A 51 -17.42 10.81 -6.25
CA ALA A 51 -18.50 10.51 -7.18
C ALA A 51 -18.16 9.34 -8.12
N ILE A 52 -16.88 8.96 -8.23
CA ILE A 52 -16.44 7.81 -9.03
C ILE A 52 -16.79 6.53 -8.25
N PRO A 53 -17.50 5.57 -8.87
CA PRO A 53 -17.72 4.26 -8.27
C PRO A 53 -16.39 3.58 -7.91
N TYR A 54 -16.37 2.82 -6.81
CA TYR A 54 -15.13 2.22 -6.31
C TYR A 54 -14.38 1.40 -7.38
N GLN A 55 -15.07 0.56 -8.15
CA GLN A 55 -14.45 -0.24 -9.23
C GLN A 55 -13.76 0.59 -10.32
N GLN A 56 -14.17 1.85 -10.49
CA GLN A 56 -13.61 2.78 -11.46
C GLN A 56 -12.51 3.66 -10.85
N SER A 57 -12.33 3.59 -9.53
CA SER A 57 -11.29 4.34 -8.83
C SER A 57 -9.91 3.83 -9.20
N LYS A 58 -8.95 4.75 -9.30
CA LYS A 58 -7.56 4.39 -9.55
C LYS A 58 -6.95 3.86 -8.26
N LEU A 59 -6.22 2.76 -8.38
CA LEU A 59 -5.56 2.09 -7.28
C LEU A 59 -4.05 2.27 -7.44
N ALA A 60 -3.39 2.69 -6.38
CA ALA A 60 -1.94 2.70 -6.24
C ALA A 60 -1.56 2.46 -4.78
N THR A 61 -0.54 1.66 -4.57
CA THR A 61 0.05 1.48 -3.24
C THR A 61 0.70 2.80 -2.80
N ASN A 62 0.26 3.32 -1.66
CA ASN A 62 0.90 4.48 -1.05
C ASN A 62 2.16 4.05 -0.30
N LEU A 63 3.23 4.80 -0.52
CA LEU A 63 4.53 4.65 0.12
C LEU A 63 4.94 6.01 0.71
N SER A 64 5.67 5.97 1.81
CA SER A 64 6.17 7.16 2.49
C SER A 64 7.68 7.06 2.73
N THR A 65 8.42 8.17 2.60
CA THR A 65 9.79 8.25 3.12
C THR A 65 9.84 8.54 4.62
N ASN A 66 8.70 8.85 5.24
CA ASN A 66 8.58 9.09 6.69
C ASN A 66 8.23 7.78 7.43
N GLY A 67 9.19 7.31 8.25
CA GLY A 67 9.07 6.15 9.12
C GLY A 67 8.42 6.42 10.49
N ASN A 68 8.09 7.67 10.83
CA ASN A 68 7.56 8.01 12.15
C ASN A 68 6.06 7.66 12.25
N ARG A 69 5.69 6.81 13.22
CA ARG A 69 4.29 6.41 13.44
C ARG A 69 3.40 7.59 13.83
N GLU A 70 3.85 8.51 14.67
CA GLU A 70 2.99 9.57 15.23
C GLU A 70 2.44 10.47 14.13
N ASP A 71 3.28 10.79 13.14
CA ASP A 71 2.87 11.53 11.95
C ASP A 71 1.86 10.73 11.12
N GLN A 72 2.08 9.42 11.00
CA GLN A 72 1.28 8.52 10.18
C GLN A 72 -0.06 8.15 10.83
N LEU A 73 -0.15 8.07 12.15
CA LEU A 73 -1.39 7.81 12.88
C LEU A 73 -2.47 8.84 12.57
N ARG A 74 -2.07 10.12 12.53
CA ARG A 74 -2.98 11.23 12.22
C ARG A 74 -3.56 11.17 10.80
N ILE A 75 -2.97 10.35 9.95
CA ILE A 75 -3.31 10.20 8.53
C ILE A 75 -4.06 8.88 8.30
N TRP A 76 -3.60 7.80 8.93
CA TRP A 76 -4.02 6.42 8.60
C TRP A 76 -4.87 5.74 9.68
N ALA A 77 -5.00 6.31 10.89
CA ALA A 77 -5.89 5.80 11.94
C ALA A 77 -7.36 6.20 11.70
N VAL A 78 -7.88 5.84 10.53
CA VAL A 78 -9.27 6.13 10.13
C VAL A 78 -10.01 4.82 9.89
N GLY A 79 -11.13 4.65 10.58
CA GLY A 79 -11.98 3.46 10.53
C GLY A 79 -11.69 2.42 11.63
N CYS A 80 -12.20 1.20 11.44
CA CYS A 80 -12.15 0.10 12.40
C CYS A 80 -10.82 -0.69 12.43
N PHE A 81 -9.79 -0.23 11.72
CA PHE A 81 -8.48 -0.89 11.67
C PHE A 81 -7.35 0.08 12.02
N ASP A 82 -6.43 -0.31 12.91
CA ASP A 82 -5.17 0.42 13.04
C ASP A 82 -4.24 0.07 11.87
N LYS A 83 -4.28 0.90 10.82
CA LYS A 83 -3.38 0.77 9.66
C LYS A 83 -1.92 1.05 9.98
N THR A 84 -1.59 1.49 11.20
CA THR A 84 -0.19 1.69 11.62
C THR A 84 0.37 0.50 12.39
N ARG A 85 -0.41 -0.57 12.58
CA ARG A 85 0.02 -1.73 13.37
C ARG A 85 1.20 -2.47 12.74
N ILE A 86 1.28 -2.51 11.40
CA ILE A 86 2.40 -3.07 10.65
C ILE A 86 3.06 -1.98 9.82
N ARG A 87 4.39 -1.89 9.88
CA ARG A 87 5.23 -1.10 8.97
C ARG A 87 6.04 -2.06 8.11
N LEU A 88 5.90 -1.93 6.79
CA LEU A 88 6.71 -2.64 5.82
C LEU A 88 7.78 -1.69 5.29
N THR A 89 9.02 -2.14 5.27
CA THR A 89 10.11 -1.47 4.57
C THR A 89 10.20 -2.04 3.17
N VAL A 90 10.22 -1.17 2.16
CA VAL A 90 10.30 -1.58 0.75
C VAL A 90 11.43 -0.85 0.04
N ASP A 91 12.15 -1.56 -0.81
CA ASP A 91 13.25 -1.03 -1.60
C ASP A 91 12.83 -0.98 -3.08
N VAL A 92 12.57 0.23 -3.59
CA VAL A 92 12.01 0.45 -4.93
C VAL A 92 12.79 1.57 -5.62
N GLN A 93 12.99 1.48 -6.93
CA GLN A 93 13.62 2.58 -7.68
C GLN A 93 12.62 3.74 -7.80
N GLU A 94 13.08 4.97 -7.58
CA GLU A 94 12.19 6.13 -7.57
C GLU A 94 11.49 6.35 -8.91
N ARG A 95 12.15 6.03 -10.03
CA ARG A 95 11.55 6.09 -11.38
C ARG A 95 10.33 5.19 -11.59
N GLU A 96 10.13 4.17 -10.73
CA GLU A 96 8.94 3.30 -10.77
C GLU A 96 7.74 3.92 -10.05
N LEU A 97 7.97 5.01 -9.31
CA LEU A 97 6.99 5.66 -8.47
C LEU A 97 6.56 6.99 -9.08
N ILE A 98 5.38 7.45 -8.70
CA ILE A 98 5.02 8.85 -8.88
C ILE A 98 4.90 9.52 -7.52
N ASN A 99 5.43 10.74 -7.42
CA ASN A 99 5.25 11.54 -6.21
C ASN A 99 3.84 12.17 -6.18
N TYR A 100 3.47 12.71 -5.02
CA TYR A 100 2.17 13.35 -4.83
C TYR A 100 1.87 14.49 -5.83
N ARG A 101 2.87 15.28 -6.22
CA ARG A 101 2.68 16.37 -7.19
C ARG A 101 2.28 15.80 -8.55
N GLN A 102 3.04 14.83 -9.05
CA GLN A 102 2.77 14.15 -10.31
C GLN A 102 1.42 13.44 -10.29
N LEU A 103 1.05 12.81 -9.17
CA LEU A 103 -0.27 12.22 -8.97
C LEU A 103 -1.39 13.25 -9.17
N ARG A 104 -1.27 14.42 -8.52
CA ARG A 104 -2.27 15.48 -8.64
C ARG A 104 -2.40 16.02 -10.06
N GLU A 105 -1.28 16.24 -10.73
CA GLU A 105 -1.24 16.72 -12.11
C GLU A 105 -1.85 15.67 -13.06
N ARG A 106 -1.51 14.40 -12.89
CA ARG A 106 -1.96 13.30 -13.76
C ARG A 106 -3.45 13.00 -13.64
N PHE A 107 -4.04 13.13 -12.46
CA PHE A 107 -5.43 12.75 -12.20
C PHE A 107 -6.36 13.93 -11.87
N SER A 108 -5.88 15.17 -12.02
CA SER A 108 -6.67 16.38 -11.78
C SER A 108 -7.38 16.39 -10.43
N ILE A 109 -6.68 15.94 -9.37
CA ILE A 109 -7.26 15.79 -8.03
C ILE A 109 -7.73 17.15 -7.51
N ARG A 110 -9.04 17.27 -7.26
CA ARG A 110 -9.67 18.51 -6.78
C ARG A 110 -9.06 18.94 -5.44
N ALA A 111 -8.88 20.25 -5.25
CA ALA A 111 -8.21 20.81 -4.08
C ALA A 111 -8.78 20.35 -2.73
N LYS A 112 -10.12 20.16 -2.63
CA LYS A 112 -10.77 19.63 -1.42
C LYS A 112 -10.29 18.22 -1.05
N TRP A 113 -10.07 17.36 -2.05
CA TRP A 113 -9.56 15.99 -1.86
C TRP A 113 -8.06 15.97 -1.67
N ALA A 114 -7.34 16.89 -2.31
CA ALA A 114 -5.91 17.06 -2.10
C ALA A 114 -5.57 17.33 -0.62
N LYS A 115 -6.37 18.13 0.08
CA LYS A 115 -6.20 18.39 1.52
C LYS A 115 -6.42 17.16 2.39
N LEU A 116 -7.43 16.35 2.07
CA LEU A 116 -7.70 15.08 2.75
C LEU A 116 -6.63 14.04 2.47
N LEU A 117 -6.07 14.09 1.26
CA LEU A 117 -4.96 13.26 0.88
C LEU A 117 -3.73 13.61 1.69
N ALA A 118 -3.35 14.86 1.92
CA ALA A 118 -2.11 15.15 2.65
C ALA A 118 -2.36 15.97 3.92
N PRO A 119 -2.85 15.34 5.01
CA PRO A 119 -2.91 16.01 6.30
C PRO A 119 -1.52 16.51 6.69
N ILE A 120 -1.44 17.71 7.28
CA ILE A 120 -0.24 18.18 8.00
C ILE A 120 1.00 18.39 7.09
N GLN A 121 0.80 18.55 5.77
CA GLN A 121 1.88 18.83 4.80
C GLN A 121 2.88 17.68 4.56
N GLU A 122 2.56 16.45 4.97
CA GLU A 122 3.39 15.26 4.73
C GLU A 122 3.51 14.85 3.26
N ARG A 123 2.81 15.54 2.34
CA ARG A 123 2.79 15.28 0.89
C ARG A 123 4.16 15.11 0.23
N LYS A 124 5.21 15.75 0.77
CA LYS A 124 6.58 15.67 0.22
C LYS A 124 7.21 14.30 0.43
N HIS A 125 6.69 13.52 1.37
CA HIS A 125 7.17 12.18 1.69
C HIS A 125 6.47 11.09 0.87
N TRP A 126 5.44 11.43 0.10
CA TRP A 126 4.50 10.46 -0.44
C TRP A 126 4.75 10.10 -1.89
N PHE A 127 4.74 8.79 -2.12
CA PHE A 127 4.96 8.15 -3.40
C PHE A 127 3.90 7.08 -3.66
N TYR A 128 3.63 6.80 -4.92
CA TYR A 128 2.56 5.92 -5.34
C TYR A 128 3.06 4.93 -6.39
N ALA A 129 2.85 3.64 -6.13
CA ALA A 129 3.17 2.53 -7.03
C ALA A 129 1.88 1.96 -7.65
N PHE A 130 1.66 2.19 -8.94
CA PHE A 130 0.43 1.76 -9.64
C PHE A 130 0.41 0.26 -9.98
N GLY A 131 1.58 -0.36 -10.14
CA GLY A 131 1.71 -1.81 -10.29
C GLY A 131 1.66 -2.58 -8.96
N GLY A 132 1.52 -1.86 -7.83
CA GLY A 132 1.80 -2.42 -6.51
C GLY A 132 3.30 -2.54 -6.24
N VAL A 133 3.64 -3.21 -5.14
CA VAL A 133 5.02 -3.53 -4.76
C VAL A 133 5.10 -5.04 -4.58
N PRO A 134 5.92 -5.76 -5.36
CA PRO A 134 5.98 -7.21 -5.26
C PRO A 134 6.75 -7.64 -3.99
N THR A 135 6.50 -8.85 -3.51
CA THR A 135 7.02 -9.34 -2.20
C THR A 135 8.54 -9.26 -2.11
N GLU A 136 9.26 -9.53 -3.19
CA GLU A 136 10.73 -9.47 -3.24
C GLU A 136 11.32 -8.08 -3.00
N LYS A 137 10.51 -7.02 -3.12
CA LYS A 137 10.93 -5.65 -2.77
C LYS A 137 10.64 -5.29 -1.32
N ILE A 138 9.98 -6.16 -0.55
CA ILE A 138 9.71 -5.96 0.88
C ILE A 138 10.93 -6.47 1.66
N SER A 139 11.77 -5.55 2.13
CA SER A 139 13.01 -5.86 2.83
C SER A 139 12.88 -5.91 4.35
N GLY A 140 11.75 -5.47 4.91
CA GLY A 140 11.51 -5.54 6.34
C GLY A 140 10.04 -5.52 6.71
N VAL A 141 9.70 -6.24 7.78
CA VAL A 141 8.39 -6.24 8.42
C VAL A 141 8.58 -5.87 9.88
N GLU A 142 7.84 -4.88 10.35
CA GLU A 142 7.91 -4.41 11.72
C GLU A 142 6.51 -4.32 12.32
N LEU A 143 6.37 -4.81 13.55
CA LEU A 143 5.14 -4.77 14.33
C LEU A 143 5.23 -3.64 15.35
N TRP A 144 4.20 -2.81 15.42
CA TRP A 144 4.07 -1.84 16.50
C TRP A 144 3.65 -2.55 17.78
N ASN A 145 4.53 -2.56 18.78
CA ASN A 145 4.24 -3.08 20.11
C ASN A 145 4.98 -2.26 21.18
N GLU A 146 4.37 -2.09 22.36
CA GLU A 146 4.99 -1.42 23.51
C GLU A 146 5.60 -0.04 23.18
N GLY A 147 4.93 0.73 22.32
CA GLY A 147 5.34 2.09 21.97
C GLY A 147 6.48 2.19 20.94
N ARG A 148 6.87 1.10 20.28
CA ARG A 148 7.88 1.10 19.21
C ARG A 148 7.59 0.10 18.10
N TYR A 149 8.21 0.30 16.94
CA TYR A 149 8.30 -0.74 15.91
C TYR A 149 9.42 -1.72 16.27
N ALA A 150 9.07 -3.01 16.33
CA ALA A 150 10.03 -4.10 16.48
C ALA A 150 10.07 -4.92 15.19
N PRO A 151 11.26 -5.23 14.64
CA PRO A 151 11.38 -6.10 13.47
C PRO A 151 10.87 -7.50 13.79
N ILE A 152 10.15 -8.10 12.83
CA ILE A 152 9.68 -9.48 12.90
C ILE A 152 10.04 -10.21 11.60
N ALA A 153 10.64 -11.39 11.72
CA ALA A 153 11.14 -12.16 10.58
C ALA A 153 11.17 -13.67 10.89
N GLY A 154 11.39 -14.48 9.85
CA GLY A 154 11.52 -15.93 9.96
C GLY A 154 10.35 -16.57 10.69
N ALA A 155 10.66 -17.49 11.62
CA ALA A 155 9.66 -18.27 12.34
C ALA A 155 8.65 -17.41 13.14
N ASP A 156 9.04 -16.24 13.64
CA ASP A 156 8.13 -15.37 14.38
C ASP A 156 7.13 -14.68 13.45
N LEU A 157 7.57 -14.28 12.25
CA LEU A 157 6.68 -13.77 11.21
C LEU A 157 5.70 -14.85 10.75
N ASP A 158 6.19 -16.08 10.54
CA ASP A 158 5.35 -17.21 10.12
C ASP A 158 4.28 -17.54 11.17
N LYS A 159 4.65 -17.55 12.46
CA LYS A 159 3.70 -17.72 13.57
C LYS A 159 2.66 -16.61 13.60
N LEU A 160 3.07 -15.36 13.41
CA LEU A 160 2.15 -14.24 13.37
C LEU A 160 1.16 -14.37 12.20
N ILE A 161 1.65 -14.71 11.00
CA ILE A 161 0.82 -14.93 9.81
C ILE A 161 -0.21 -16.04 10.07
N ALA A 162 0.23 -17.18 10.61
CA ALA A 162 -0.64 -18.30 10.94
C ALA A 162 -1.70 -17.92 11.99
N ALA A 163 -1.33 -17.15 13.02
CA ALA A 163 -2.27 -16.65 14.03
C ALA A 163 -3.30 -15.69 13.43
N ILE A 164 -2.88 -14.79 12.53
CA ILE A 164 -3.79 -13.89 11.82
C ILE A 164 -4.77 -14.70 10.96
N GLU A 165 -4.30 -15.67 10.18
CA GLU A 165 -5.18 -16.49 9.33
C GLU A 165 -6.17 -17.31 10.15
N ALA A 166 -5.75 -17.90 11.26
CA ALA A 166 -6.63 -18.61 12.18
C ALA A 166 -7.72 -17.69 12.75
N GLU A 167 -7.34 -16.49 13.20
CA GLU A 167 -8.30 -15.51 13.72
C GLU A 167 -9.27 -15.02 12.65
N ARG A 168 -8.79 -14.76 11.43
CA ARG A 168 -9.64 -14.40 10.28
C ARG A 168 -10.71 -15.47 10.04
N ASN A 169 -10.30 -16.73 9.95
CA ASN A 169 -11.21 -17.84 9.70
C ASN A 169 -12.20 -18.07 10.85
N ARG A 170 -11.78 -17.80 12.09
CA ARG A 170 -12.63 -17.92 13.28
C ARG A 170 -13.66 -16.79 13.34
N ALA A 171 -13.23 -15.55 13.18
CA ALA A 171 -13.97 -14.38 13.62
C ALA A 171 -14.56 -13.52 12.48
N LEU A 172 -13.98 -13.57 11.28
CA LEU A 172 -14.23 -12.56 10.26
C LEU A 172 -14.86 -13.13 8.99
N HIS A 173 -15.94 -12.48 8.56
CA HIS A 173 -16.51 -12.62 7.23
C HIS A 173 -16.01 -11.46 6.35
N ILE A 174 -15.26 -11.78 5.29
CA ILE A 174 -14.73 -10.78 4.36
C ILE A 174 -15.43 -10.94 3.02
N GLU A 175 -16.22 -9.93 2.63
CA GLU A 175 -16.93 -9.93 1.35
C GLU A 175 -16.49 -8.77 0.47
N VAL A 176 -16.71 -8.94 -0.83
CA VAL A 176 -16.60 -7.84 -1.79
C VAL A 176 -18.01 -7.35 -2.06
N ALA A 177 -18.27 -6.07 -1.77
CA ALA A 177 -19.54 -5.45 -2.08
C ALA A 177 -19.85 -5.62 -3.58
N LYS A 178 -21.04 -6.13 -3.91
CA LYS A 178 -21.40 -6.48 -5.30
C LYS A 178 -22.13 -5.37 -6.05
N SER A 179 -22.71 -4.41 -5.33
CA SER A 179 -23.55 -3.36 -5.89
C SER A 179 -23.39 -2.03 -5.16
N GLY A 180 -23.91 -0.97 -5.76
CA GLY A 180 -23.81 0.38 -5.24
C GLY A 180 -22.44 1.04 -5.45
N ARG A 181 -22.28 2.22 -4.85
CA ARG A 181 -21.08 3.06 -5.00
C ARG A 181 -19.79 2.40 -4.47
N PHE A 182 -19.93 1.47 -3.53
CA PHE A 182 -18.83 0.70 -2.95
C PHE A 182 -18.61 -0.65 -3.62
N SER A 183 -19.26 -0.95 -4.75
CA SER A 183 -19.03 -2.22 -5.46
C SER A 183 -17.54 -2.44 -5.70
N GLY A 184 -17.00 -3.63 -5.42
CA GLY A 184 -15.57 -3.94 -5.44
C GLY A 184 -14.80 -3.67 -4.13
N TYR A 185 -15.39 -2.94 -3.18
CA TYR A 185 -14.78 -2.69 -1.87
C TYR A 185 -14.88 -3.93 -0.97
N ARG A 186 -13.83 -4.19 -0.18
CA ARG A 186 -13.84 -5.28 0.80
C ARG A 186 -14.51 -4.82 2.09
N THR A 187 -15.63 -5.42 2.43
CA THR A 187 -16.28 -5.27 3.73
C THR A 187 -15.79 -6.36 4.67
N VAL A 188 -15.65 -6.02 5.95
CA VAL A 188 -15.24 -6.96 7.00
C VAL A 188 -16.30 -6.91 8.09
N GLN A 189 -16.84 -8.06 8.44
CA GLN A 189 -17.86 -8.22 9.47
C GLN A 189 -17.45 -9.34 10.42
N LEU A 190 -17.93 -9.31 11.65
CA LEU A 190 -17.78 -10.44 12.58
C LEU A 190 -18.75 -11.56 12.18
N HIS A 191 -18.34 -12.80 12.35
CA HIS A 191 -19.26 -13.94 12.27
C HIS A 191 -20.35 -13.85 13.34
N ASN A 192 -21.53 -14.41 13.03
CA ASN A 192 -22.64 -14.49 13.98
C ASN A 192 -22.19 -15.16 15.29
N GLY A 193 -22.46 -14.50 16.41
CA GLY A 193 -22.09 -14.98 17.74
C GLY A 193 -20.66 -14.62 18.19
N ILE A 194 -19.87 -13.95 17.35
CA ILE A 194 -18.56 -13.41 17.73
C ILE A 194 -18.70 -11.95 18.15
N SER A 195 -18.28 -11.63 19.36
CA SER A 195 -18.37 -10.27 19.92
C SER A 195 -17.16 -9.40 19.61
N SER A 196 -15.99 -9.99 19.33
CA SER A 196 -14.76 -9.26 19.07
C SER A 196 -13.72 -10.08 18.29
N SER A 197 -12.81 -9.36 17.65
CA SER A 197 -11.59 -9.89 17.06
C SER A 197 -10.44 -8.92 17.31
N TRP A 198 -9.27 -9.45 17.68
CA TRP A 198 -8.07 -8.65 17.89
C TRP A 198 -7.48 -8.08 16.59
N LEU A 199 -8.02 -8.47 15.43
CA LEU A 199 -7.69 -7.88 14.13
C LEU A 199 -8.47 -6.60 13.81
N LEU A 200 -9.51 -6.28 14.60
CA LEU A 200 -10.34 -5.08 14.45
C LEU A 200 -10.00 -4.07 15.57
N ASP A 201 -8.71 -3.75 15.70
CA ASP A 201 -8.13 -2.94 16.77
C ASP A 201 -8.20 -1.41 16.53
N GLY A 202 -8.89 -0.97 15.48
CA GLY A 202 -9.09 0.46 15.24
C GLY A 202 -10.10 1.07 16.21
N SER A 203 -10.02 2.39 16.41
CA SER A 203 -11.00 3.15 17.18
C SER A 203 -12.41 2.91 16.63
N SER A 204 -13.27 2.29 17.44
CA SER A 204 -14.70 2.19 17.21
C SER A 204 -15.30 3.58 17.12
N TRP A 205 -15.94 3.89 15.99
CA TRP A 205 -16.72 5.11 15.79
C TRP A 205 -18.16 4.88 16.22
#